data_AF-A0A843JPB6-F1
#
_entry.id   AF-A0A843JPB6-F1
#
_cell.length_a   1.000
_cell.length_b   1.000
_cell.length_c   1.000
_cell.angle_alpha   90.00
_cell.angle_beta   90.00
_cell.angle_gamma   90.00
#
_symmetry.space_group_name_H-M   'P 1'
#
loop_
_entity.id
_entity.type
_entity.pdbx_description
1 polymer ?
#
loop_
_entity_poly.entity_id
_entity_poly.type
_entity_poly.pdbx_seq_one_letter_code
_entity_poly.pdbx_strand_id
1 'polypeptide(L)'
;MDNAFLHPLIMLAAAIVGLVAGALIDCGWASHLIEPFLMVMLFVVFMCVSLKDIGKSFSNIRFTSRAVLINFVWTPIFAVLLGLLFSDIDVRVGLLMLLVTPCTDWYLVFTATAKGNVPLSSSLLPLNLVLQIVL
;
A
#
# COMPACT_ATOMS: atom_id res chain seq x y z
N MET A 1 -15.41 -9.38 -21.31
CA MET A 1 -14.01 -9.03 -21.64
C MET A 1 -13.54 -8.15 -20.52
N ASP A 2 -12.74 -8.72 -19.64
CA ASP A 2 -12.76 -8.35 -18.23
C ASP A 2 -11.96 -7.08 -17.97
N ASN A 3 -12.63 -6.06 -17.42
CA ASN A 3 -12.08 -4.74 -17.05
C ASN A 3 -10.92 -4.81 -16.02
N ALA A 4 -10.47 -6.01 -15.64
CA ALA A 4 -9.40 -6.28 -14.70
C ALA A 4 -8.03 -5.80 -15.19
N PHE A 5 -7.77 -5.84 -16.51
CA PHE A 5 -6.49 -5.40 -17.08
C PHE A 5 -6.40 -3.90 -17.37
N LEU A 6 -7.53 -3.19 -17.37
CA LEU A 6 -7.57 -1.77 -17.71
C LEU A 6 -6.89 -0.92 -16.64
N HIS A 7 -7.11 -1.23 -15.35
CA HIS A 7 -6.57 -0.45 -14.24
C HIS A 7 -5.04 -0.51 -14.16
N PRO A 8 -4.38 -1.70 -14.21
CA PRO A 8 -2.92 -1.78 -14.27
C PRO A 8 -2.34 -1.08 -15.50
N LEU A 9 -3.00 -1.19 -16.66
CA LEU A 9 -2.55 -0.57 -17.89
C LEU A 9 -2.57 0.97 -17.78
N ILE A 10 -3.64 1.54 -17.23
CA ILE A 10 -3.76 2.98 -17.00
C ILE A 10 -2.66 3.46 -16.04
N MET A 11 -2.40 2.73 -14.96
CA MET A 11 -1.34 3.09 -14.02
C MET A 11 0.05 3.03 -14.64
N LEU A 12 0.34 1.98 -15.40
CA LEU A 12 1.62 1.85 -16.10
C LEU A 12 1.79 2.98 -17.12
N ALA A 13 0.74 3.28 -17.90
CA ALA A 13 0.76 4.38 -18.85
C ALA A 13 0.98 5.73 -18.15
N ALA A 14 0.29 6.00 -17.05
CA ALA A 14 0.46 7.22 -16.26
C ALA A 14 1.89 7.34 -15.70
N ALA A 15 2.48 6.25 -15.20
CA ALA A 15 3.85 6.24 -14.70
C ALA A 15 4.87 6.53 -15.80
N ILE A 16 4.72 5.91 -16.98
CA ILE A 16 5.60 6.15 -18.13
C ILE A 16 5.48 7.61 -18.60
N VAL A 17 4.25 8.12 -18.72
CA VAL A 17 4.01 9.51 -19.12
C VAL A 17 4.63 10.48 -18.12
N GLY A 18 4.47 10.24 -16.81
CA GLY A 18 5.08 11.06 -15.76
C GLY A 18 6.61 11.06 -15.83
N LEU A 19 7.21 9.89 -16.09
CA LEU A 19 8.67 9.74 -16.17
C LEU A 19 9.25 10.43 -17.42
N VAL A 20 8.59 10.29 -18.57
CA VAL A 20 8.98 10.98 -19.81
C VAL A 20 8.79 12.50 -19.68
N ALA A 21 7.67 12.94 -19.10
CA ALA A 21 7.42 14.36 -18.88
C ALA A 21 8.43 15.00 -17.93
N GLY A 22 8.78 14.33 -16.82
CA GLY A 22 9.78 14.80 -15.86
C GLY A 22 11.22 14.83 -16.42
N ALA A 23 11.52 14.02 -17.45
CA ALA A 23 12.81 14.05 -18.12
C ALA A 23 12.93 15.18 -19.17
N LEU A 24 11.80 15.65 -19.72
CA LEU A 24 11.76 16.65 -20.80
C LEU A 24 11.45 18.07 -20.29
N ILE A 25 10.77 18.21 -19.15
CA ILE A 25 10.27 19.47 -18.62
C ILE A 25 10.69 19.59 -17.16
N ASP A 26 11.17 20.78 -16.76
CA ASP A 26 11.48 21.06 -15.36
C ASP A 26 10.17 21.26 -14.57
N CYS A 27 9.68 20.16 -14.02
CA CYS A 27 8.40 20.06 -13.32
C CYS A 27 8.55 20.31 -11.81
N GLY A 28 9.36 21.28 -11.38
CA GLY A 28 9.60 21.56 -9.96
C GLY A 28 8.32 21.81 -9.15
N TRP A 29 7.28 22.37 -9.78
CA TRP A 29 5.97 22.61 -9.17
C TRP A 29 5.15 21.34 -8.92
N ALA A 30 5.40 20.25 -9.67
CA ALA A 30 4.64 19.01 -9.54
C ALA A 30 4.83 18.34 -8.17
N SER A 31 6.00 18.55 -7.55
CA SER A 31 6.30 18.07 -6.19
C SER A 31 5.28 18.56 -5.16
N HIS A 32 4.85 19.82 -5.27
CA HIS A 32 3.85 20.42 -4.38
C HIS A 32 2.43 19.89 -4.59
N LEU A 33 2.16 19.24 -5.73
CA LEU A 33 0.84 18.62 -5.98
C LEU A 33 0.74 17.22 -5.37
N ILE A 34 1.86 16.57 -5.04
CA ILE A 34 1.85 15.21 -4.48
C ILE A 34 1.10 15.19 -3.14
N GLU A 35 1.40 16.13 -2.25
CA GLU A 35 0.77 16.24 -0.93
C GLU A 35 -0.77 16.40 -0.98
N PRO A 36 -1.36 17.36 -1.75
CA PRO A 36 -2.80 17.51 -1.83
C PRO A 36 -3.48 16.31 -2.50
N PHE A 37 -2.86 15.69 -3.52
CA PHE A 37 -3.40 14.47 -4.11
C PHE A 37 -3.42 13.31 -3.11
N LEU A 38 -2.35 13.16 -2.30
CA LEU A 38 -2.31 12.17 -1.22
C LEU A 38 -3.37 12.45 -0.15
N MET A 39 -3.55 13.70 0.24
CA MET A 39 -4.60 14.09 1.20
C MET A 39 -6.00 13.74 0.69
N VAL A 40 -6.30 14.05 -0.58
CA VAL A 40 -7.60 13.69 -1.20
C VAL A 40 -7.77 12.18 -1.26
N MET A 41 -6.75 11.44 -1.70
CA MET A 41 -6.78 9.98 -1.76
C MET A 41 -7.05 9.39 -0.38
N LEU A 42 -6.30 9.83 0.63
CA LEU A 42 -6.42 9.35 2.00
C LEU A 42 -7.80 9.67 2.59
N PHE A 43 -8.33 10.88 2.32
CA PHE A 43 -9.68 11.27 2.72
C PHE A 43 -10.75 10.35 2.13
N VAL A 44 -10.66 10.04 0.83
CA VAL A 44 -11.58 9.11 0.16
C VAL A 44 -11.44 7.69 0.72
N VAL A 45 -10.20 7.22 0.96
CA VAL A 45 -9.94 5.91 1.58
C VAL A 45 -10.58 5.84 2.96
N PHE A 46 -10.38 6.85 3.81
CA PHE A 46 -11.02 6.91 5.13
C PHE A 46 -12.55 6.90 5.05
N MET A 47 -13.13 7.54 4.04
CA MET A 47 -14.57 7.53 3.82
C MET A 47 -15.10 6.15 3.41
N CYS A 48 -14.31 5.37 2.66
CA CYS A 48 -14.61 3.98 2.32
C CYS A 48 -14.42 3.01 3.49
N VAL A 49 -13.62 3.35 4.50
CA VAL A 49 -13.40 2.50 5.68
C VAL A 49 -14.62 2.51 6.59
N SER A 50 -15.33 1.38 6.60
CA SER A 50 -16.48 1.15 7.47
C SER A 50 -16.01 0.83 8.91
N LEU A 51 -16.31 1.73 9.86
CA LEU A 51 -16.02 1.54 11.29
C LEU A 51 -16.66 0.26 11.87
N LYS A 52 -17.74 -0.24 11.27
CA LYS A 52 -18.40 -1.50 11.68
C LYS A 52 -17.53 -2.73 11.42
N ASP A 53 -16.64 -2.67 10.43
CA ASP A 53 -15.78 -3.81 10.09
C ASP A 53 -14.54 -3.91 10.99
N ILE A 54 -14.24 -2.86 11.77
CA ILE A 54 -13.23 -2.87 12.85
C ILE A 54 -13.59 -3.94 13.88
N GLY A 55 -14.83 -3.94 14.37
CA GLY A 55 -15.30 -4.93 15.36
C GLY A 55 -15.32 -6.36 14.83
N LYS A 56 -15.59 -6.54 13.52
CA LYS A 56 -15.54 -7.85 12.87
C LYS A 56 -14.10 -8.35 12.65
N SER A 57 -13.13 -7.45 12.47
CA SER A 57 -11.71 -7.79 12.32
C SER A 57 -11.14 -8.52 13.54
N PHE A 58 -11.59 -8.13 14.75
CA PHE A 58 -11.23 -8.81 16.00
C PHE A 58 -11.93 -10.17 16.17
N SER A 59 -13.00 -10.46 15.42
CA SER A 59 -13.73 -11.73 15.51
C SER A 59 -12.92 -12.91 14.94
N ASN A 60 -11.98 -12.66 14.01
CA ASN A 60 -11.18 -13.69 13.35
C ASN A 60 -9.68 -13.62 13.69
N ILE A 61 -9.37 -13.71 14.98
CA ILE A 61 -8.03 -13.49 15.55
C ILE A 61 -6.91 -14.33 14.92
N ARG A 62 -7.21 -15.55 14.42
CA ARG A 62 -6.21 -16.44 13.79
C ARG A 62 -5.74 -15.93 12.42
N PHE A 63 -6.64 -15.34 11.64
CA PHE A 63 -6.30 -14.76 10.35
C PHE A 63 -5.59 -13.42 10.55
N THR A 64 -6.17 -12.58 11.42
CA THR A 64 -5.67 -11.25 11.75
C THR A 64 -4.26 -11.28 12.34
N SER A 65 -3.99 -12.18 13.29
CA SER A 65 -2.64 -12.34 13.88
C SER A 65 -1.57 -12.76 12.88
N ARG A 66 -1.90 -13.68 11.95
CA ARG A 66 -0.96 -14.11 10.89
C ARG A 66 -0.63 -12.96 9.93
N ALA A 67 -1.63 -12.19 9.54
CA ALA A 67 -1.42 -11.04 8.66
C ALA A 67 -0.58 -9.96 9.33
N VAL A 68 -0.83 -9.66 10.62
CA VAL A 68 -0.01 -8.70 11.39
C VAL A 68 1.42 -9.20 11.53
N LEU A 69 1.63 -10.48 11.86
CA LEU A 69 2.97 -11.06 11.97
C LEU A 69 3.74 -10.96 10.65
N ILE A 70 3.07 -11.23 9.53
CA ILE A 70 3.71 -11.11 8.21
C ILE A 70 4.07 -9.64 7.94
N ASN A 71 3.13 -8.70 8.09
CA ASN A 71 3.37 -7.29 7.76
C ASN A 71 4.39 -6.61 8.67
N PHE A 72 4.35 -6.86 9.98
CA PHE A 72 5.14 -6.10 10.97
C PHE A 72 6.35 -6.85 11.52
N VAL A 73 6.50 -8.16 11.24
CA VAL A 73 7.69 -8.93 11.67
C VAL A 73 8.43 -9.48 10.47
N TRP A 74 7.74 -10.23 9.60
CA TRP A 74 8.40 -10.86 8.46
C TRP A 74 8.88 -9.84 7.42
N THR A 75 8.02 -8.90 7.02
CA THR A 75 8.37 -7.88 6.02
C THR A 75 9.56 -7.00 6.44
N PRO A 76 9.66 -6.45 7.67
CA PRO A 76 10.82 -5.66 8.05
C PRO A 76 12.11 -6.50 8.13
N ILE A 77 12.04 -7.76 8.60
CA ILE A 77 13.21 -8.66 8.59
C ILE A 77 13.68 -8.86 7.14
N PHE A 78 12.74 -9.13 6.23
CA PHE A 78 13.02 -9.31 4.81
C PHE A 78 13.58 -8.03 4.18
N ALA A 79 13.07 -6.86 4.57
CA ALA A 79 13.53 -5.56 4.09
C ALA A 79 14.97 -5.26 4.54
N VAL A 80 15.33 -5.56 5.78
CA VAL A 80 16.71 -5.44 6.27
C VAL A 80 17.63 -6.39 5.51
N LEU A 81 17.21 -7.64 5.31
CA LEU A 81 18.00 -8.65 4.61
C LEU A 81 18.28 -8.26 3.15
N LEU A 82 17.28 -7.73 2.45
CA LEU A 82 17.44 -7.13 1.12
C LEU A 82 18.29 -5.85 1.16
N GLY A 83 18.10 -5.02 2.18
CA GLY A 83 18.85 -3.79 2.37
C GLY A 83 20.35 -4.01 2.56
N LEU A 84 20.78 -5.17 3.07
CA LEU A 84 22.19 -5.55 3.19
C LEU A 84 22.87 -5.81 1.84
N LEU A 85 22.12 -6.08 0.76
CA LEU A 85 22.68 -6.20 -0.59
C LEU A 85 23.08 -4.85 -1.18
N PHE A 86 22.50 -3.75 -0.69
CA PHE A 86 22.78 -2.41 -1.18
C PHE A 86 23.80 -1.72 -0.28
N SER A 87 24.91 -1.28 -0.88
CA SER A 87 25.98 -0.55 -0.19
C SER A 87 25.59 0.89 0.16
N ASP A 88 24.74 1.51 -0.67
CA ASP A 88 24.32 2.90 -0.51
C ASP A 88 23.25 3.06 0.56
N ILE A 89 23.53 3.94 1.52
CA ILE A 89 22.64 4.21 2.65
C ILE A 89 21.30 4.78 2.20
N ASP A 90 21.30 5.65 1.18
CA ASP A 90 20.10 6.32 0.68
C ASP A 90 19.13 5.34 0.04
N VAL A 91 19.64 4.42 -0.78
CA VAL A 91 18.85 3.36 -1.40
C VAL A 91 18.30 2.41 -0.34
N ARG A 92 19.10 2.08 0.68
CA ARG A 92 18.67 1.20 1.76
C ARG A 92 17.56 1.81 2.60
N VAL A 93 17.65 3.11 2.92
CA VAL A 93 16.61 3.84 3.66
C VAL A 93 15.32 3.93 2.83
N GLY A 94 15.43 4.26 1.54
CA GLY A 94 14.27 4.28 0.64
C GLY A 94 13.59 2.91 0.52
N LEU A 95 14.36 1.83 0.40
CA LEU A 95 13.85 0.47 0.37
C LEU A 95 13.14 0.09 1.68
N LEU A 96 13.74 0.41 2.82
CA LEU A 96 13.13 0.17 4.13
C LEU A 96 11.81 0.94 4.27
N MET A 97 11.78 2.22 3.90
CA MET A 97 10.53 2.99 3.91
C MET A 97 9.45 2.34 3.04
N LEU A 98 9.80 1.85 1.85
CA LEU A 98 8.85 1.27 0.91
C LEU A 98 8.31 -0.10 1.37
N LEU A 99 9.15 -0.94 1.97
CA LEU A 99 8.75 -2.30 2.39
C LEU A 99 8.08 -2.32 3.77
N VAL A 100 8.50 -1.46 4.70
CA VAL A 100 8.00 -1.49 6.08
C VAL A 100 6.61 -0.86 6.18
N THR A 101 6.28 0.11 5.32
CA THR A 101 4.93 0.68 5.29
C THR A 101 3.95 -0.34 4.68
N PRO A 102 2.96 -0.84 5.45
CA PRO A 102 1.97 -1.75 4.90
C PRO A 102 1.12 -1.03 3.83
N CYS A 103 0.80 -1.73 2.75
CA CYS A 103 -0.14 -1.20 1.76
C CYS A 103 -1.57 -1.31 2.28
N THR A 104 -2.29 -0.19 2.31
CA THR A 104 -3.62 -0.15 2.93
C THR A 104 -4.69 -0.84 2.09
N ASP A 105 -4.69 -0.75 0.76
CA ASP A 105 -5.88 -1.02 -0.07
C ASP A 105 -5.66 -1.97 -1.26
N TRP A 106 -4.52 -1.91 -1.93
CA TRP A 106 -4.29 -2.60 -3.21
C TRP A 106 -4.35 -4.14 -3.16
N TYR A 107 -4.05 -4.75 -2.01
CA TYR A 107 -4.11 -6.22 -1.88
C TYR A 107 -5.55 -6.78 -1.94
N LEU A 108 -6.59 -5.95 -1.73
CA LEU A 108 -7.98 -6.38 -1.87
C LEU A 108 -8.34 -6.74 -3.31
N VAL A 109 -7.81 -5.99 -4.28
CA VAL A 109 -8.03 -6.24 -5.71
C VAL A 109 -7.44 -7.61 -6.06
N PHE A 110 -6.20 -7.88 -5.63
CA PHE A 110 -5.57 -9.18 -5.83
C PHE A 110 -6.30 -10.32 -5.10
N THR A 111 -6.80 -10.07 -3.89
CA THR A 111 -7.61 -11.05 -3.15
C THR A 111 -8.90 -11.37 -3.92
N ALA A 112 -9.57 -10.37 -4.48
CA ALA A 112 -10.78 -10.54 -5.29
C ALA A 112 -10.50 -11.34 -6.57
N THR A 113 -9.41 -11.03 -7.27
CA THR A 113 -8.98 -11.76 -8.47
C THR A 113 -8.59 -13.20 -8.17
N ALA A 114 -7.97 -13.46 -7.00
CA ALA A 114 -7.59 -14.79 -6.55
C ALA A 114 -8.76 -15.64 -6.01
N LYS A 115 -10.01 -15.14 -6.11
CA LYS A 115 -11.21 -15.75 -5.49
C LYS A 115 -11.08 -15.95 -3.97
N GLY A 116 -10.28 -15.10 -3.32
CA GLY A 116 -10.12 -15.08 -1.87
C GLY A 116 -11.30 -14.42 -1.16
N ASN A 117 -11.31 -14.51 0.17
CA ASN A 117 -12.36 -13.92 0.99
C ASN A 117 -12.14 -12.40 1.15
N VAL A 118 -12.65 -11.62 0.20
CA VAL A 118 -12.53 -10.15 0.19
C VAL A 118 -13.11 -9.50 1.45
N PRO A 119 -14.28 -9.91 2.00
CA PRO A 119 -14.79 -9.37 3.27
C PRO A 119 -13.89 -9.62 4.48
N LEU A 120 -13.22 -10.77 4.53
CA LEU A 120 -12.27 -11.08 5.60
C LEU A 120 -10.99 -10.25 5.44
N SER A 121 -10.50 -10.11 4.21
CA SER A 121 -9.36 -9.24 3.90
C SER A 121 -9.68 -7.77 4.18
N SER A 122 -10.87 -7.26 3.85
CA SER A 122 -11.24 -5.86 4.12
C SER A 122 -11.34 -5.54 5.61
N SER A 123 -11.44 -6.55 6.48
CA SER A 123 -11.37 -6.34 7.92
C SER A 123 -9.94 -6.04 8.41
N LEU A 124 -8.89 -6.43 7.67
CA LEU A 124 -7.50 -6.11 8.00
C LEU A 124 -7.14 -4.65 7.73
N LEU A 125 -7.84 -4.02 6.78
CA LEU A 125 -7.64 -2.62 6.36
C LEU A 125 -7.60 -1.64 7.54
N PRO A 126 -8.64 -1.54 8.39
CA PRO A 126 -8.61 -0.62 9.51
C PRO A 126 -7.57 -0.99 10.57
N LEU A 127 -7.29 -2.28 10.75
CA LEU A 127 -6.31 -2.70 11.74
C LEU A 127 -4.89 -2.32 11.32
N ASN A 128 -4.51 -2.56 10.06
CA ASN A 128 -3.21 -2.15 9.52
C ASN A 128 -3.04 -0.63 9.58
N LEU A 129 -4.09 0.13 9.26
CA LEU A 129 -4.08 1.59 9.34
C LEU A 129 -3.85 2.09 10.77
N VAL A 130 -4.53 1.51 11.77
CA VAL A 130 -4.33 1.87 13.18
C VAL A 130 -2.93 1.46 13.65
N LEU A 131 -2.50 0.23 13.34
CA LEU A 131 -1.17 -0.25 13.74
C LEU A 131 -0.05 0.57 13.11
N GLN A 132 -0.19 0.99 11.85
CA GLN A 132 0.79 1.83 11.16
C GLN A 132 0.94 3.23 11.77
N ILE A 133 -0.11 3.76 12.42
CA ILE A 133 -0.03 5.06 13.13
C ILE A 133 0.60 4.90 14.52
N VAL A 134 0.39 3.74 15.16
CA VAL A 134 0.82 3.49 16.55
C VAL A 134 2.26 2.97 16.65
N LEU A 135 2.69 2.15 15.69
CA LEU A 135 4.01 1.50 15.66
C LEU A 135 5.04 2.36 14.91
#